data_AF-A0A7J3DQ09-F1
#
_entry.id   AF-A0A7J3DQ09-F1
#
_cell.length_a   1.000
_cell.length_b   1.000
_cell.length_c   1.000
_cell.angle_alpha   90.00
_cell.angle_beta   90.00
_cell.angle_gamma   90.00
#
_symmetry.space_group_name_H-M   'P 1'
#
loop_
_entity.id
_entity.type
_entity.pdbx_description
1 polymer ?
#
loop_
_entity_poly.entity_id
_entity_poly.type
_entity_poly.pdbx_seq_one_letter_code
_entity_poly.pdbx_strand_id
1 'polypeptide(L)' 'GGLQPTMIPELVKIFGNDIILQFGGGIHAHPLGTTAGARACRQALEAVEKNISLEEAAEKYKELREAIRKWKR' A
#
# COMPACT_ATOMS: atom_id res chain seq x y z
N GLY A 1 10.97 1.84 10.07
CA GLY A 1 11.59 1.40 8.81
C GLY A 1 11.00 0.06 8.41
N GLY A 2 11.05 -0.29 7.11
CA GLY A 2 10.44 -1.54 6.59
C GLY A 2 8.96 -1.42 6.21
N LEU A 3 8.51 -0.22 5.85
CA LEU A 3 7.13 0.01 5.46
C LEU A 3 6.80 -0.71 4.15
N GLN A 4 5.58 -1.20 4.03
CA GLN A 4 5.04 -1.84 2.84
C GLN A 4 3.61 -1.35 2.59
N PRO A 5 3.06 -1.50 1.36
CA PRO A 5 1.80 -0.85 0.97
C PRO A 5 0.62 -1.07 1.92
N THR A 6 0.47 -2.26 2.52
CA THR A 6 -0.69 -2.58 3.37
C THR A 6 -0.71 -1.89 4.73
N MET A 7 0.39 -1.24 5.13
CA MET A 7 0.45 -0.43 6.36
C MET A 7 -0.18 0.96 6.20
N ILE A 8 -0.40 1.43 4.97
CA ILE A 8 -0.85 2.82 4.71
C ILE A 8 -2.11 3.21 5.50
N PRO A 9 -3.18 2.39 5.58
CA PRO A 9 -4.37 2.75 6.36
C PRO A 9 -4.10 3.01 7.83
N GLU A 10 -3.28 2.17 8.46
CA GLU A 10 -2.92 2.33 9.87
C GLU A 10 -2.02 3.54 10.09
N LEU A 11 -1.04 3.75 9.19
CA LEU A 11 -0.13 4.89 9.27
C LEU A 11 -0.88 6.23 9.13
N VAL A 12 -1.78 6.34 8.16
CA VAL A 12 -2.62 7.54 7.97
C VAL A 12 -3.54 7.76 9.18
N LYS A 13 -4.09 6.69 9.76
CA LYS A 13 -4.89 6.78 10.99
C LYS A 13 -4.10 7.31 12.18
N ILE A 14 -2.84 6.88 12.34
CA ILE A 14 -1.99 7.25 13.48
C ILE A 14 -1.43 8.67 13.31
N PHE A 15 -0.92 9.00 12.13
CA PHE A 15 -0.15 10.22 11.92
C PHE A 15 -0.92 11.32 11.18
N GLY A 16 -2.12 11.03 10.66
CA GLY A 16 -2.89 11.94 9.83
C GLY A 16 -2.39 11.99 8.38
N ASN A 17 -2.84 13.01 7.65
CA ASN A 17 -2.63 13.11 6.21
C ASN A 17 -1.37 13.91 5.82
N ASP A 18 -0.82 14.72 6.72
CA ASP A 18 0.31 15.61 6.43
C ASP A 18 1.64 14.94 6.82
N ILE A 19 1.97 13.88 6.08
CA ILE A 19 3.13 13.01 6.35
C ILE A 19 3.85 12.58 5.08
N ILE A 20 5.14 12.27 5.24
CA ILE A 20 5.95 11.61 4.20
C ILE A 20 6.19 10.15 4.61
N LEU A 21 5.73 9.22 3.78
CA LEU A 21 5.94 7.78 3.99
C LEU A 21 7.09 7.26 3.10
N GLN A 22 8.18 6.82 3.73
CA GLN A 22 9.35 6.28 3.05
C GLN A 22 9.30 4.74 3.03
N PHE A 23 8.98 4.16 1.87
CA PHE A 23 8.80 2.70 1.73
C PHE A 23 10.08 1.94 1.39
N GLY A 24 11.06 2.58 0.74
CA GLY A 24 12.35 1.97 0.40
C GLY A 24 12.23 0.54 -0.13
N GLY A 25 12.80 -0.42 0.62
CA GLY A 25 12.74 -1.85 0.28
C GLY A 25 11.33 -2.43 0.11
N GLY A 26 10.29 -1.88 0.74
CA GLY A 26 8.91 -2.33 0.57
C GLY A 26 8.36 -2.10 -0.85
N ILE A 27 8.80 -1.05 -1.53
CA ILE A 27 8.48 -0.83 -2.96
C ILE A 27 9.25 -1.84 -3.81
N HIS A 28 10.57 -1.96 -3.61
CA HIS A 28 11.42 -2.80 -4.45
C HIS A 28 11.14 -4.30 -4.29
N ALA A 29 10.67 -4.71 -3.11
CA ALA A 29 10.35 -6.11 -2.82
C ALA A 29 8.99 -6.54 -3.39
N HIS A 30 8.25 -5.70 -4.10
CA HIS A 30 6.96 -6.09 -4.69
C HIS A 30 7.11 -7.25 -5.69
N PRO A 31 6.22 -8.28 -5.70
CA PRO A 31 6.37 -9.46 -6.57
C PRO A 31 6.43 -9.14 -8.06
N LEU A 32 5.78 -8.05 -8.47
CA LEU A 32 5.76 -7.56 -9.86
C LEU A 32 6.80 -6.45 -10.13
N GLY A 33 7.78 -6.28 -9.25
CA GLY A 33 8.88 -5.32 -9.37
C GLY A 33 8.57 -3.90 -8.86
N THR A 34 9.59 -3.05 -8.89
CA THR A 34 9.62 -1.69 -8.30
C THR A 34 8.44 -0.81 -8.72
N THR A 35 8.16 -0.71 -10.01
CA THR A 35 7.07 0.15 -10.51
C THR A 35 5.71 -0.30 -9.94
N ALA A 36 5.50 -1.61 -9.85
CA ALA A 36 4.29 -2.16 -9.26
C ALA A 36 4.21 -1.90 -7.74
N GLY A 37 5.34 -1.95 -7.03
CA GLY A 37 5.39 -1.57 -5.61
C GLY A 37 4.99 -0.11 -5.37
N ALA A 38 5.49 0.81 -6.20
CA ALA A 38 5.11 2.21 -6.12
C ALA A 38 3.60 2.42 -6.43
N ARG A 39 3.08 1.71 -7.44
CA ARG A 39 1.64 1.71 -7.74
C ARG A 39 0.80 1.16 -6.59
N ALA A 40 1.23 0.07 -5.96
CA ALA A 40 0.53 -0.52 -4.82
C ALA A 40 0.45 0.47 -3.64
N CYS A 41 1.53 1.23 -3.36
CA CYS A 41 1.48 2.32 -2.37
C CYS A 41 0.44 3.38 -2.74
N ARG A 42 0.41 3.82 -4.01
CA ARG A 42 -0.57 4.83 -4.45
C ARG A 42 -2.01 4.32 -4.37
N GLN A 43 -2.25 3.07 -4.78
CA GLN A 43 -3.56 2.42 -4.74
C GLN A 43 -4.04 2.22 -3.29
N ALA A 44 -3.15 1.86 -2.36
CA ALA A 44 -3.50 1.76 -0.95
C ALA A 44 -3.85 3.13 -0.34
N LEU A 45 -3.13 4.20 -0.70
CA LEU A 45 -3.49 5.56 -0.28
C LEU A 45 -4.84 6.00 -0.85
N GLU A 46 -5.11 5.70 -2.13
CA GLU A 46 -6.38 5.99 -2.77
C GLU A 46 -7.55 5.27 -2.08
N ALA A 47 -7.35 4.03 -1.63
CA ALA A 47 -8.34 3.29 -0.85
C ALA A 47 -8.67 4.01 0.46
N VAL A 48 -7.65 4.52 1.16
CA VAL A 48 -7.82 5.32 2.38
C VAL A 48 -8.58 6.62 2.11
N GLU A 49 -8.19 7.37 1.08
CA GLU A 49 -8.88 8.62 0.68
C GLU A 49 -10.37 8.38 0.34
N LYS A 50 -10.68 7.22 -0.25
CA LYS A 50 -12.05 6.82 -0.60
C LYS A 50 -12.83 6.14 0.53
N ASN A 51 -12.23 5.98 1.71
CA ASN A 51 -12.82 5.24 2.84
C ASN A 51 -13.27 3.81 2.49
N ILE A 52 -12.52 3.12 1.63
CA ILE A 52 -12.75 1.71 1.30
C ILE A 52 -11.64 0.82 1.86
N SER A 53 -11.95 -0.45 2.12
CA SER A 53 -10.96 -1.41 2.61
C SER A 53 -9.90 -1.72 1.53
N LEU A 54 -8.71 -2.16 1.96
CA LEU A 54 -7.68 -2.61 1.02
C LEU A 54 -8.13 -3.86 0.24
N GLU A 55 -8.93 -4.72 0.87
CA GLU A 55 -9.56 -5.89 0.27
C GLU A 55 -10.47 -5.50 -0.90
N GLU A 56 -11.37 -4.55 -0.67
CA GLU A 56 -12.26 -4.04 -1.70
C GLU A 56 -11.48 -3.38 -2.84
N ALA A 57 -10.47 -2.56 -2.50
CA ALA A 57 -9.61 -1.94 -3.50
C ALA A 57 -8.82 -2.98 -4.33
N ALA A 58 -8.43 -4.10 -3.72
CA ALA A 58 -7.68 -5.18 -4.36
C ALA A 58 -8.48 -5.99 -5.38
N GLU A 59 -9.81 -5.87 -5.39
CA GLU A 59 -10.63 -6.45 -6.47
C GLU A 59 -10.28 -5.79 -7.81
N LYS A 60 -10.08 -4.46 -7.79
CA LYS A 60 -9.81 -3.62 -8.96
C LYS A 60 -8.32 -3.44 -9.23
N TYR A 61 -7.50 -3.41 -8.19
CA TYR A 61 -6.08 -3.09 -8.29
C TYR A 61 -5.19 -4.32 -8.20
N LYS A 62 -4.61 -4.73 -9.34
CA LYS A 62 -3.72 -5.89 -9.43
C LYS A 62 -2.47 -5.72 -8.57
N GLU A 63 -1.81 -4.57 -8.62
CA GLU A 63 -0.58 -4.36 -7.84
C GLU A 63 -0.86 -4.38 -6.33
N LEU A 64 -1.89 -3.66 -5.87
CA LEU A 64 -2.32 -3.73 -4.47
C LEU A 64 -2.69 -5.15 -4.03
N ARG A 65 -3.38 -5.92 -4.87
CA ARG A 65 -3.73 -7.32 -4.59
C ARG A 65 -2.49 -8.18 -4.38
N GLU A 66 -1.48 -8.07 -5.24
CA GLU A 66 -0.23 -8.83 -5.09
C GLU A 66 0.56 -8.36 -3.87
N ALA A 67 0.51 -7.08 -3.51
CA ALA A 67 1.07 -6.58 -2.27
C ALA A 67 0.38 -7.21 -1.04
N ILE A 68 -0.95 -7.24 -1.02
CA ILE A 68 -1.71 -7.87 0.06
C ILE A 68 -1.35 -9.34 0.19
N ARG A 69 -1.30 -10.10 -0.91
CA ARG A 69 -0.89 -11.51 -0.89
C ARG A 69 0.50 -11.73 -0.32
N LYS A 70 1.43 -10.80 -0.55
CA LYS A 70 2.81 -10.91 -0.05
C LYS A 70 2.93 -10.59 1.45
N TRP A 71 2.26 -9.55 1.92
CA TRP A 71 2.53 -8.98 3.25
C TRP A 71 1.39 -9.11 4.25
N LYS A 72 0.15 -9.36 3.81
CA LYS A 72 -0.99 -9.57 4.70
C LYS A 72 -1.04 -11.05 5.06
N ARG A 73 -0.67 -11.37 6.30
CA ARG A 73 -0.94 -12.68 6.92
C ARG A 73 -2.36 -12.70 7.46
#